data_AF-A0A960NKY0-F1
#
_entry.id   AF-A0A960NKY0-F1
#
_cell.length_a   1.000
_cell.length_b   1.000
_cell.length_c   1.000
_cell.angle_alpha   90.00
_cell.angle_beta   90.00
_cell.angle_gamma   90.00
#
_symmetry.space_group_name_H-M   'P 1'
#
loop_
_entity.id
_entity.type
_entity.pdbx_description
1 polymer ?
#
loop_
_entity_poly.entity_id
_entity_poly.type
_entity_poly.pdbx_seq_one_letter_code
_entity_poly.pdbx_strand_id
1 'polypeptide(L)'
;MKQDLRRWTHRTTGNYTLATLAEHTENQVTLIRDDGETIRMKRADLSDSDQAYLDQLASGQDRGPEPVPQPMILTDIQIPFGRMVMIILKWSLASIPAVILLWLAMLLVGLLFGLSVGGCSMLMEH
;
A
#
# COMPACT_ATOMS: atom_id res chain seq x y z
N MET A 1 26.12 -8.21 10.43
CA MET A 1 25.14 -7.75 9.41
C MET A 1 23.86 -8.51 9.67
N LYS A 2 22.75 -7.79 9.86
CA LYS A 2 21.45 -8.41 10.15
C LYS A 2 20.90 -8.88 8.80
N GLN A 3 21.07 -10.15 8.49
CA GLN A 3 20.58 -10.71 7.24
C GLN A 3 19.11 -11.05 7.46
N ASP A 4 18.24 -10.40 6.69
CA ASP A 4 16.79 -10.56 6.81
C ASP A 4 16.32 -11.80 6.03
N LEU A 5 15.32 -12.49 6.59
CA LEU A 5 14.71 -13.67 6.01
C LEU A 5 14.13 -13.33 4.64
N ARG A 6 14.60 -13.98 3.57
CA ARG A 6 14.05 -13.82 2.21
C ARG A 6 13.78 -15.16 1.54
N ARG A 7 13.03 -15.09 0.44
CA ARG A 7 12.80 -16.22 -0.45
C ARG A 7 14.02 -16.43 -1.35
N TRP A 8 14.57 -17.63 -1.35
CA TRP A 8 15.61 -18.11 -2.26
C TRP A 8 15.01 -19.19 -3.16
N THR A 9 15.18 -19.06 -4.46
CA THR A 9 14.52 -19.90 -5.46
C THR A 9 15.56 -20.70 -6.25
N HIS A 10 15.32 -21.99 -6.38
CA HIS A 10 16.15 -22.90 -7.15
C HIS A 10 15.79 -22.80 -8.63
N ARG A 11 16.76 -22.48 -9.50
CA ARG A 11 16.57 -22.25 -10.94
C ARG A 11 15.94 -23.45 -11.64
N THR A 12 16.47 -24.64 -11.38
CA THR A 12 16.06 -25.87 -12.12
C THR A 12 14.70 -26.41 -11.71
N THR A 13 14.35 -26.33 -10.43
CA THR A 13 13.13 -26.95 -9.88
C THR A 13 12.00 -25.96 -9.67
N GLY A 14 12.30 -24.65 -9.63
CA GLY A 14 11.33 -23.61 -9.27
C GLY A 14 10.93 -23.61 -7.79
N ASN A 15 11.47 -24.54 -7.00
CA ASN A 15 11.21 -24.60 -5.56
C ASN A 15 11.87 -23.42 -4.87
N TYR A 16 11.23 -22.92 -3.82
CA TYR A 16 11.78 -21.85 -2.99
C TYR A 16 11.96 -22.28 -1.54
N THR A 17 12.94 -21.69 -0.87
CA THR A 17 13.17 -21.82 0.57
C THR A 17 13.21 -20.44 1.21
N LEU A 18 12.62 -20.29 2.39
CA LEU A 18 12.80 -19.08 3.20
C LEU A 18 14.09 -19.24 4.01
N ALA A 19 15.06 -18.38 3.76
CA ALA A 19 16.34 -18.46 4.43
C ALA A 19 17.05 -17.11 4.51
N THR A 20 17.94 -17.03 5.48
CA THR A 20 18.83 -15.93 5.76
C THR A 20 20.19 -16.23 5.14
N LEU A 21 20.80 -15.27 4.44
CA LEU A 21 22.07 -15.47 3.74
C LEU A 21 23.26 -15.48 4.69
N ALA A 22 23.69 -16.59 5.30
CA ALA A 22 24.85 -16.54 6.20
C ALA A 22 26.13 -16.02 5.52
N GLU A 23 26.54 -16.68 4.43
CA GLU A 23 27.78 -16.39 3.73
C GLU A 23 27.59 -16.59 2.23
N HIS A 24 28.33 -15.82 1.42
CA HIS A 24 28.39 -16.02 -0.02
C HIS A 24 29.84 -16.02 -0.50
N THR A 25 30.14 -16.94 -1.41
CA THR A 25 31.40 -17.02 -2.15
C THR A 25 31.09 -16.94 -3.64
N GLU A 26 32.12 -16.89 -4.49
CA GLU A 26 31.91 -16.81 -5.94
C GLU A 26 31.14 -18.02 -6.51
N ASN A 27 31.31 -19.21 -5.93
CA ASN A 27 30.74 -20.46 -6.44
C ASN A 27 29.61 -21.04 -5.58
N GLN A 28 29.60 -20.73 -4.29
CA GLN A 28 28.66 -21.31 -3.32
C GLN A 28 28.04 -20.26 -2.40
N VAL A 29 26.81 -20.53 -2.00
CA VAL A 29 26.02 -19.70 -1.10
C VAL A 29 25.59 -20.57 0.08
N THR A 30 25.84 -20.06 1.28
CA THR A 30 25.45 -20.67 2.54
C THR A 30 24.23 -19.92 3.06
N LEU A 31 23.11 -20.61 3.14
CA LEU A 31 21.83 -20.10 3.61
C LEU A 31 21.48 -20.76 4.94
N ILE A 32 20.93 -20.02 5.89
CA ILE A 32 20.36 -20.54 7.14
C ILE A 32 18.84 -20.47 7.00
N ARG A 33 18.16 -21.62 6.98
CA ARG A 33 16.70 -21.67 6.90
C ARG A 33 16.06 -21.19 8.21
N ASP A 34 14.76 -20.94 8.21
CA ASP A 34 13.98 -20.54 9.38
C ASP A 34 14.06 -21.52 10.56
N ASP A 35 14.20 -22.81 10.28
CA ASP A 35 14.41 -23.89 11.26
C ASP A 35 15.85 -23.94 11.84
N GLY A 36 16.77 -23.10 11.34
CA GLY A 36 18.18 -23.04 11.74
C GLY A 36 19.10 -23.99 10.97
N GLU A 37 18.59 -24.78 10.03
CA GLU A 37 19.40 -25.65 9.17
C GLU A 37 20.26 -24.82 8.21
N THR A 38 21.53 -25.17 8.11
CA THR A 38 22.44 -24.56 7.13
C THR A 38 22.40 -25.33 5.81
N ILE A 39 21.93 -24.67 4.77
CA ILE A 39 21.90 -25.19 3.41
C ILE A 39 23.06 -24.59 2.63
N ARG A 40 23.87 -25.45 2.02
CA ARG A 40 24.90 -25.04 1.06
C ARG A 40 24.42 -25.37 -0.34
N MET A 41 24.39 -24.37 -1.20
CA MET A 41 23.99 -24.53 -2.60
C MET A 41 24.93 -23.79 -3.54
N LYS A 42 25.07 -24.28 -4.78
CA LYS A 42 25.86 -23.56 -5.76
C LYS A 42 25.14 -22.29 -6.16
N ARG A 43 25.91 -21.23 -6.40
CA ARG A 43 25.35 -19.96 -6.86
C ARG A 43 24.63 -20.10 -8.20
N ALA A 44 25.15 -20.96 -9.08
CA ALA A 44 24.54 -21.24 -10.39
C ALA A 44 23.18 -21.95 -10.31
N ASP A 45 22.88 -22.61 -9.18
CA ASP A 45 21.61 -23.30 -8.96
C ASP A 45 20.50 -22.34 -8.48
N LEU A 46 20.86 -21.10 -8.12
CA LEU A 46 19.91 -20.05 -7.73
C LEU A 46 19.25 -19.39 -8.94
N SER A 47 18.06 -18.85 -8.73
CA SER A 47 17.33 -18.07 -9.74
C SER A 47 18.10 -16.79 -10.15
N ASP A 48 17.74 -16.22 -11.30
CA ASP A 48 18.39 -15.01 -11.83
C ASP A 48 18.23 -13.81 -10.89
N SER A 49 17.05 -13.67 -10.25
CA SER A 49 16.81 -12.60 -9.27
C SER A 49 17.68 -12.78 -8.01
N ASP A 50 17.88 -14.02 -7.55
CA ASP A 50 18.74 -14.31 -6.41
C ASP A 50 20.22 -14.07 -6.72
N GLN A 51 20.67 -14.43 -7.93
CA GLN A 51 22.03 -14.14 -8.37
C GLN A 51 22.28 -12.64 -8.48
N ALA A 52 21.32 -11.89 -9.02
CA ALA A 52 21.38 -10.43 -9.11
C ALA A 52 21.38 -9.74 -7.74
N TYR A 53 20.71 -10.30 -6.73
CA TYR A 53 20.79 -9.82 -5.35
C TYR A 53 22.19 -10.03 -4.76
N LEU A 54 22.81 -11.19 -5.00
CA LEU A 54 24.19 -11.46 -4.55
C LEU A 54 25.20 -10.53 -5.23
N ASP A 55 25.02 -10.21 -6.52
CA ASP A 55 25.84 -9.22 -7.21
C ASP A 55 25.69 -7.82 -6.61
N GLN A 56 24.46 -7.43 -6.26
CA GLN A 56 24.20 -6.16 -5.60
C GLN A 56 24.86 -6.10 -4.22
N LEU A 57 24.77 -7.18 -3.44
CA LEU A 57 25.41 -7.27 -2.13
C LEU A 57 26.95 -7.19 -2.26
N ALA A 58 27.53 -7.86 -3.25
CA ALA A 58 28.96 -7.79 -3.54
C ALA A 58 29.40 -6.39 -4.00
N SER A 59 28.54 -5.65 -4.70
CA SER A 59 28.78 -4.25 -5.08
C SER A 59 28.59 -3.23 -3.95
N GLY A 60 28.20 -3.68 -2.75
CA GLY A 60 27.93 -2.80 -1.60
C GLY A 60 26.61 -2.03 -1.69
N GLN A 61 25.71 -2.44 -2.59
CA GLN A 61 24.42 -1.79 -2.81
C GLN A 61 23.30 -2.66 -2.23
N ASP A 62 23.00 -2.48 -0.95
CA ASP A 62 21.93 -3.22 -0.27
C ASP A 62 20.57 -2.57 -0.57
N ARG A 63 19.86 -3.10 -1.58
CA ARG A 63 18.47 -2.71 -1.88
C ARG A 63 17.44 -3.37 -0.95
N GLY A 64 17.88 -4.15 0.03
CA GLY A 64 17.03 -4.99 0.86
C GLY A 64 16.58 -6.27 0.12
N PRO A 65 16.12 -7.28 0.87
CA PRO A 65 15.60 -8.51 0.30
C PRO A 65 14.35 -8.24 -0.55
N GLU A 66 14.18 -9.01 -1.63
CA GLU A 66 12.96 -8.98 -2.43
C GLU A 66 11.73 -9.21 -1.53
N PRO A 67 10.67 -8.38 -1.62
CA PRO A 67 9.48 -8.53 -0.81
C PRO A 67 8.88 -9.92 -1.03
N VAL A 68 8.73 -10.70 0.03
CA VAL A 68 8.07 -12.01 -0.05
C VAL A 68 6.62 -11.76 -0.48
N PRO A 69 6.15 -12.32 -1.63
CA PRO A 69 4.76 -12.21 -2.04
C PRO A 69 3.83 -12.63 -0.91
N GLN A 70 3.09 -11.67 -0.38
CA GLN A 70 2.10 -11.93 0.66
C GLN A 70 0.89 -12.61 -0.01
N PRO A 71 0.43 -13.76 0.51
CA PRO A 71 -0.75 -14.41 -0.04
C PRO A 71 -1.96 -13.49 0.17
N MET A 72 -2.43 -12.85 -0.90
CA MET A 72 -3.70 -12.13 -0.90
C MET A 72 -4.82 -13.12 -1.21
N ILE A 73 -5.68 -13.37 -0.23
CA ILE A 73 -6.90 -14.13 -0.43
C ILE A 73 -7.94 -13.18 -1.01
N LEU A 74 -8.12 -13.23 -2.33
CA LEU A 74 -9.19 -12.51 -2.99
C LEU A 74 -10.51 -13.25 -2.75
N THR A 75 -11.24 -12.83 -1.73
CA THR A 75 -12.60 -13.34 -1.47
C THR A 75 -13.60 -12.44 -2.19
N ASP A 76 -14.40 -13.02 -3.08
CA ASP A 76 -15.50 -12.31 -3.72
C ASP A 76 -16.62 -12.06 -2.70
N ILE A 77 -16.99 -10.79 -2.50
CA ILE A 77 -18.06 -10.41 -1.58
C ILE A 77 -19.35 -10.24 -2.38
N GLN A 78 -20.20 -11.26 -2.33
CA GLN A 78 -21.50 -11.20 -2.99
C GLN A 78 -22.48 -10.34 -2.20
N ILE A 79 -22.71 -9.11 -2.67
CA ILE A 79 -23.69 -8.19 -2.08
C ILE A 79 -24.99 -8.25 -2.90
N PRO A 80 -26.12 -8.70 -2.33
CA PRO A 80 -27.40 -8.69 -3.03
C PRO A 80 -27.85 -7.26 -3.33
N PHE A 81 -28.53 -7.08 -4.46
CA PHE A 81 -28.94 -5.77 -4.98
C PHE A 81 -29.66 -4.90 -3.93
N GLY A 82 -30.57 -5.49 -3.14
CA GLY A 82 -31.28 -4.75 -2.09
C GLY A 82 -30.38 -4.15 -1.01
N ARG A 83 -29.28 -4.84 -0.63
CA ARG A 83 -28.31 -4.29 0.35
C ARG A 83 -27.53 -3.13 -0.24
N MET A 84 -27.20 -3.17 -1.53
CA MET A 84 -26.57 -2.02 -2.21
C MET A 84 -27.50 -0.80 -2.22
N VAL A 85 -28.76 -0.98 -2.60
CA VAL A 85 -29.75 0.11 -2.64
C VAL A 85 -29.96 0.72 -1.26
N MET A 86 -30.09 -0.11 -0.22
CA MET A 86 -30.28 0.39 1.15
C MET A 86 -29.09 1.22 1.64
N ILE A 87 -27.86 0.82 1.29
CA ILE A 87 -26.66 1.60 1.60
C ILE A 87 -26.77 2.98 0.94
N ILE A 88 -26.97 3.03 -0.38
CA ILE A 88 -27.05 4.29 -1.14
C ILE A 88 -28.13 5.20 -0.54
N LEU A 89 -29.34 4.68 -0.31
CA LEU A 89 -30.44 5.46 0.27
C LEU A 89 -30.10 6.02 1.65
N LYS A 90 -29.45 5.22 2.51
CA LYS A 90 -29.07 5.65 3.85
C LYS A 90 -28.07 6.81 3.82
N TRP A 91 -27.09 6.76 2.90
CA TRP A 91 -26.13 7.84 2.72
C TRP A 91 -26.77 9.09 2.11
N SER A 92 -27.66 8.93 1.12
CA SER A 92 -28.37 10.05 0.50
C SER A 92 -29.33 10.76 1.46
N LEU A 93 -30.05 10.02 2.32
CA LEU A 93 -30.90 10.66 3.33
C LEU A 93 -30.07 11.32 4.45
N ALA A 94 -28.91 10.75 4.78
CA ALA A 94 -28.01 11.34 5.78
C ALA A 94 -27.43 12.70 5.36
N SER A 95 -27.42 13.05 4.06
CA SER A 95 -26.95 14.37 3.61
C SER A 95 -27.98 15.49 3.76
N ILE A 96 -29.27 15.18 3.99
CA ILE A 96 -30.33 16.19 4.09
C ILE A 96 -30.06 17.24 5.18
N PRO A 97 -29.66 16.86 6.42
CA PRO A 97 -29.33 17.84 7.46
C PRO A 97 -28.15 18.74 7.06
N ALA A 98 -27.15 18.19 6.37
CA ALA A 98 -25.99 18.96 5.91
C ALA A 98 -26.39 20.01 4.85
N VAL A 99 -27.28 19.64 3.93
CA VAL A 99 -27.81 20.58 2.94
C VAL A 99 -28.61 21.71 3.62
N ILE A 100 -29.44 21.40 4.63
CA ILE A 100 -30.18 22.42 5.39
C ILE A 100 -29.22 23.41 6.06
N LEU A 101 -28.15 22.91 6.69
CA LEU A 101 -27.13 23.76 7.30
C LEU A 101 -26.37 24.60 6.28
N LEU A 102 -26.07 24.04 5.10
CA LEU A 102 -25.43 24.78 4.02
C LEU A 102 -26.30 25.95 3.54
N TRP A 103 -27.61 25.74 3.38
CA TRP A 103 -28.55 26.80 3.04
C TRP A 103 -28.59 27.90 4.11
N LEU A 104 -28.61 27.53 5.39
CA LEU A 104 -28.60 28.50 6.49
C LEU A 104 -27.30 29.33 6.51
N ALA A 105 -26.15 28.69 6.27
CA ALA A 105 -24.87 29.37 6.16
C ALA A 105 -24.82 30.32 4.97
N MET A 106 -25.33 29.90 3.80
CA MET A 106 -25.43 30.76 2.62
C MET A 106 -26.33 31.97 2.86
N LEU A 107 -27.45 31.80 3.57
CA LEU A 107 -28.32 32.92 3.96
C LEU A 107 -27.58 33.92 4.85
N LEU A 108 -26.85 33.44 5.86
CA LEU A 108 -26.09 34.31 6.76
C LEU A 108 -25.01 35.12 6.01
N VAL A 109 -24.25 34.45 5.15
CA VAL A 109 -23.24 35.12 4.31
C VAL A 109 -23.90 36.12 3.37
N GLY A 110 -24.98 35.72 2.69
CA GLY A 110 -25.74 36.60 1.81
C GLY A 110 -26.30 37.84 2.52
N LEU A 111 -26.74 37.70 3.78
CA LEU A 111 -27.22 38.83 4.58
C LEU A 111 -26.09 39.79 4.95
N LEU A 112 -24.93 39.28 5.37
CA LEU A 112 -23.76 40.10 5.67
C LEU A 112 -23.26 40.88 4.44
N PHE A 113 -23.21 40.23 3.28
CA PHE A 113 -22.83 40.87 2.02
C PHE A 113 -23.92 41.82 1.50
N GLY A 114 -25.20 41.45 1.62
CA GLY A 114 -26.33 42.27 1.21
C GLY A 114 -26.47 43.55 2.03
N LEU A 115 -26.25 43.49 3.34
CA LEU A 115 -26.27 44.68 4.21
C LEU A 115 -25.04 45.58 3.99
N SER A 116 -23.87 45.01 3.73
CA SER A 116 -22.67 45.81 3.47
C SER A 116 -22.71 46.49 2.10
N VAL A 117 -23.04 45.75 1.04
CA VAL A 117 -23.11 46.30 -0.33
C VAL A 117 -24.37 47.17 -0.51
N GLY A 118 -25.53 46.69 -0.07
CA GLY A 118 -26.80 47.43 -0.16
C GLY A 118 -26.86 48.63 0.79
N GLY A 119 -26.29 48.52 1.99
CA GLY A 119 -26.21 49.62 2.96
C GLY A 119 -25.25 50.73 2.53
N CYS A 120 -24.10 50.39 1.92
CA CYS A 120 -23.20 51.40 1.35
C CYS A 120 -23.81 52.10 0.13
N SER A 121 -24.61 51.40 -0.69
CA SER A 121 -25.23 51.98 -1.89
C SER A 121 -26.28 53.04 -1.55
N MET A 122 -27.04 52.87 -0.45
CA MET A 122 -28.02 53.86 0.01
C MET A 122 -27.39 55.11 0.65
N LEU A 123 -26.15 55.04 1.13
CA LEU A 123 -25.44 56.19 1.72
C LEU A 123 -24.78 57.11 0.67
N MET A 124 -24.69 56.67 -0.60
CA MET A 124 -24.10 57.46 -1.68
C MET A 124 -25.13 58.26 -2.51
N GLU A 125 -26.43 58.11 -2.24
CA GLU A 125 -27.52 58.83 -2.93
C GLU A 125 -28.05 60.08 -2.17
N HIS A 126 -27.34 60.53 -1.13
CA HIS A 126 -27.53 61.82 -0.44
C HIS A 126 -26.28 62.69 -0.57
#